data_AF-X1E1L1-F1
#
_entry.id   AF-X1E1L1-F1
#
_cell.length_a   1.000
_cell.length_b   1.000
_cell.length_c   1.000
_cell.angle_alpha   90.00
_cell.angle_beta   90.00
_cell.angle_gamma   90.00
#
_symmetry.space_group_name_H-M   'P 1'
#
loop_
_entity.id
_entity.type
_entity.pdbx_description
1 polymer ?
#
loop_
_entity_poly.entity_id
_entity_poly.type
_entity_poly.pdbx_seq_one_letter_code
_entity_poly.pdbx_strand_id
1 'polypeptide(L)'
;TFSFYATKNLSTFEGGMISTNNDKLALKMRTLINHGQTSKYYHEHLGYNYRMPQICALIGLTQLKLHKKGIISELGSYSIENGHYPHVIYNQPLYKKLKINGGCPNAEKLAKKIRKKL
;
A
#
# COMPACT_ATOMS: atom_id res chain seq x y z
N THR A 1 8.04 -1.97 -3.09
CA THR A 1 7.85 -3.29 -2.47
C THR A 1 7.22 -3.10 -1.10
N PHE A 2 6.64 -4.15 -0.53
CA PHE A 2 6.04 -4.16 0.80
C PHE A 2 6.69 -5.25 1.64
N SER A 3 6.88 -4.97 2.93
CA SER A 3 7.30 -5.93 3.94
C SER A 3 6.09 -6.31 4.78
N PHE A 4 5.98 -7.59 5.13
CA PHE A 4 4.95 -8.13 6.01
C PHE A 4 5.56 -8.74 7.27
N TYR A 5 6.67 -8.15 7.73
CA TYR A 5 7.30 -8.52 8.99
C TYR A 5 6.36 -8.26 10.18
N ALA A 6 6.58 -8.98 11.28
CA ALA A 6 5.77 -8.98 12.50
C ALA A 6 5.33 -7.58 13.00
N THR A 7 6.19 -6.56 12.86
CA THR A 7 5.95 -5.20 13.38
C THR A 7 5.21 -4.27 12.41
N LYS A 8 4.83 -4.74 11.21
CA LYS A 8 4.11 -3.92 10.22
C LYS A 8 2.61 -3.94 10.47
N ASN A 9 1.92 -2.87 10.04
CA ASN A 9 0.45 -2.74 10.17
C ASN A 9 -0.31 -3.90 9.54
N LEU A 10 0.22 -4.47 8.44
CA LEU A 10 -0.22 -5.72 7.86
C LEU A 10 0.95 -6.69 7.93
N SER A 11 0.77 -7.78 8.68
CA SER A 11 1.82 -8.76 8.99
C SER A 11 1.39 -10.16 8.58
N THR A 12 2.35 -10.93 8.06
CA THR A 12 2.18 -12.34 7.70
C THR A 12 3.15 -13.24 8.46
N PHE A 13 3.60 -12.80 9.65
CA PHE A 13 4.78 -13.29 10.35
C PHE A 13 6.08 -12.93 9.59
N GLU A 14 6.30 -13.57 8.45
CA GLU A 14 7.36 -13.24 7.50
C GLU A 14 6.80 -13.12 6.08
N GLY A 15 7.47 -12.32 5.25
CA GLY A 15 7.17 -12.22 3.84
C GLY A 15 7.16 -10.81 3.28
N GLY A 16 6.78 -10.70 2.01
CA GLY A 16 6.71 -9.45 1.30
C GLY A 16 5.92 -9.56 0.01
N MET A 17 5.72 -8.40 -0.62
CA MET A 17 4.97 -8.28 -1.87
C MET A 17 5.57 -7.21 -2.76
N ILE A 18 5.47 -7.43 -4.07
CA ILE A 18 5.79 -6.43 -5.08
C ILE A 18 4.50 -6.17 -5.86
N SER A 19 4.15 -4.90 -6.02
CA SER A 19 3.08 -4.47 -6.93
C SER A 19 3.68 -3.66 -8.08
N THR A 20 3.11 -3.80 -9.26
CA THR A 20 3.48 -3.04 -10.46
C THR A 20 2.29 -3.02 -11.42
N ASN A 21 2.17 -1.95 -12.20
CA ASN A 21 1.19 -1.84 -13.29
C ASN A 21 1.77 -2.28 -14.65
N ASN A 22 3.03 -2.75 -14.68
CA ASN A 22 3.68 -3.20 -15.91
C ASN A 22 3.63 -4.74 -15.99
N ASP A 23 2.84 -5.25 -16.93
CA ASP A 23 2.60 -6.69 -17.11
C ASP A 23 3.88 -7.46 -17.48
N LYS A 24 4.74 -6.89 -18.33
CA LYS A 24 6.01 -7.52 -18.70
C LYS A 24 6.92 -7.69 -17.49
N LEU A 25 6.97 -6.67 -16.64
CA LEU A 25 7.74 -6.72 -15.39
C LEU A 25 7.13 -7.72 -14.41
N ALA A 26 5.81 -7.76 -14.27
CA ALA A 26 5.11 -8.70 -13.41
C ALA A 26 5.37 -10.17 -13.82
N LEU A 27 5.32 -10.47 -15.11
CA LEU A 27 5.62 -11.81 -15.63
C LEU A 27 7.05 -12.23 -15.28
N LYS A 28 8.03 -11.34 -15.54
CA LYS A 28 9.44 -11.59 -15.22
C LYS A 28 9.66 -11.78 -13.71
N MET A 29 8.97 -11.02 -12.86
CA MET A 29 9.06 -11.20 -11.41
C MET A 29 8.51 -12.57 -10.98
N ARG A 30 7.38 -13.02 -11.54
CA ARG A 30 6.79 -14.33 -11.21
C ARG A 30 7.70 -15.50 -11.56
N THR A 31 8.40 -15.43 -12.68
CA THR A 31 9.34 -16.49 -13.09
C THR A 31 10.55 -16.50 -12.15
N LEU A 32 11.14 -15.34 -11.86
CA LEU A 32 12.28 -15.21 -10.95
C LEU A 32 11.99 -15.72 -9.53
N ILE A 33 10.78 -15.51 -9.01
CA ILE A 33 10.37 -15.97 -7.66
C ILE A 33 10.28 -17.50 -7.57
N ASN A 34 10.12 -18.19 -8.69
CA ASN A 34 9.98 -19.64 -8.78
C ASN A 34 11.10 -20.26 -9.63
N HIS A 35 12.36 -20.05 -9.22
CA HIS A 35 13.55 -20.64 -9.86
C HIS A 35 13.70 -20.31 -11.36
N GLY A 36 13.17 -19.18 -11.83
CA GLY A 36 13.22 -18.80 -13.25
C GLY A 36 12.32 -19.66 -14.15
N GLN A 37 11.36 -20.35 -13.55
CA GLN A 37 10.49 -21.29 -14.24
C GLN A 37 9.39 -20.58 -15.03
N THR A 38 9.32 -20.81 -16.34
CA THR A 38 8.27 -20.27 -17.23
C THR A 38 7.19 -21.31 -17.55
N SER A 39 7.51 -22.60 -17.50
CA SER A 39 6.56 -23.71 -17.59
C SER A 39 7.02 -24.91 -16.76
N LYS A 40 6.20 -25.98 -16.64
CA LYS A 40 6.52 -27.12 -15.75
C LYS A 40 7.88 -27.73 -16.12
N TYR A 41 8.85 -27.66 -15.19
CA TYR A 41 10.23 -28.14 -15.37
C TYR A 41 11.07 -27.41 -16.43
N TYR A 42 10.63 -26.23 -16.90
CA TYR A 42 11.40 -25.43 -17.85
C TYR A 42 11.83 -24.11 -17.22
N HIS A 43 13.14 -23.90 -17.14
CA HIS A 43 13.79 -22.77 -16.48
C HIS A 43 14.59 -21.98 -17.51
N GLU A 44 14.09 -20.81 -17.91
CA GLU A 44 14.68 -20.00 -18.97
C GLU A 44 15.78 -19.06 -18.44
N HIS A 45 15.71 -18.73 -17.16
CA HIS A 45 16.60 -17.78 -16.51
C HIS A 45 17.04 -18.29 -15.13
N LEU A 46 18.12 -17.75 -14.59
CA LEU A 46 18.45 -17.94 -13.19
C LEU A 46 17.38 -17.24 -12.32
N GLY A 47 16.79 -17.98 -11.39
CA GLY A 47 15.86 -17.43 -10.40
C GLY A 47 16.13 -17.94 -9.00
N TYR A 48 15.20 -17.63 -8.10
CA TYR A 48 15.31 -17.83 -6.66
C TYR A 48 14.10 -18.58 -6.13
N ASN A 49 14.17 -19.03 -4.87
CA ASN A 49 13.01 -19.53 -4.13
C ASN A 49 12.51 -18.44 -3.18
N TYR A 50 11.73 -17.50 -3.70
CA TYR A 50 11.16 -16.40 -2.91
C TYR A 50 9.64 -16.51 -2.75
N ARG A 51 9.11 -17.72 -2.91
CA ARG A 51 7.68 -17.97 -2.76
C ARG A 51 7.28 -17.77 -1.30
N MET A 52 6.19 -17.06 -1.10
CA MET A 52 5.56 -16.95 0.22
C MET A 52 4.97 -18.30 0.62
N PRO A 53 5.26 -18.83 1.83
CA PRO A 53 4.60 -20.02 2.34
C PRO A 53 3.08 -19.84 2.41
N GLN A 54 2.32 -20.91 2.13
CA GLN A 54 0.85 -20.85 2.09
C GLN A 54 0.24 -20.38 3.43
N ILE A 55 0.84 -20.77 4.56
CA ILE A 55 0.39 -20.34 5.89
C ILE A 55 0.55 -18.83 6.08
N CYS A 56 1.69 -18.25 5.66
CA CYS A 56 1.90 -16.80 5.69
C CYS A 56 0.89 -16.07 4.80
N ALA A 57 0.60 -16.60 3.61
CA ALA A 57 -0.41 -16.06 2.71
C ALA A 57 -1.83 -16.11 3.32
N LEU A 58 -2.17 -17.18 4.04
CA LEU A 58 -3.46 -17.32 4.74
C LEU A 58 -3.60 -16.30 5.88
N ILE A 59 -2.54 -16.07 6.66
CA ILE A 59 -2.50 -15.02 7.69
C ILE A 59 -2.75 -13.66 7.03
N GLY A 60 -2.00 -13.35 5.95
CA GLY A 60 -2.14 -12.10 5.21
C GLY A 60 -3.53 -11.89 4.64
N LEU A 61 -4.15 -12.93 4.07
CA LEU A 61 -5.53 -12.88 3.57
C LEU A 61 -6.53 -12.57 4.70
N THR A 62 -6.35 -13.19 5.87
CA THR A 62 -7.21 -12.98 7.03
C THR A 62 -7.05 -11.58 7.60
N GLN A 63 -5.81 -11.11 7.75
CA GLN A 63 -5.52 -9.73 8.16
C GLN A 63 -6.08 -8.73 7.16
N LEU A 64 -5.91 -8.93 5.85
CA LEU A 64 -6.48 -8.07 4.81
C LEU A 64 -8.00 -7.99 4.93
N LYS A 65 -8.71 -9.09 5.22
CA LYS A 65 -10.17 -9.07 5.43
C LYS A 65 -10.58 -8.24 6.64
N LEU A 66 -9.85 -8.35 7.75
CA LEU A 66 -10.09 -7.58 8.97
C LEU A 66 -9.80 -6.09 8.75
N HIS A 67 -8.61 -5.79 8.25
CA HIS A 67 -8.18 -4.42 7.96
C HIS A 67 -8.98 -3.79 6.83
N LYS A 68 -9.49 -4.54 5.85
CA LYS A 68 -10.30 -3.98 4.75
C LYS A 68 -11.52 -3.24 5.28
N LYS A 69 -12.17 -3.70 6.35
CA LYS A 69 -13.28 -2.95 6.97
C LYS A 69 -12.79 -1.63 7.56
N GLY A 70 -11.71 -1.67 8.35
CA GLY A 70 -11.09 -0.47 8.93
C GLY A 70 -10.56 0.52 7.88
N ILE A 71 -9.93 0.01 6.84
CA ILE A 71 -9.39 0.78 5.71
C ILE A 71 -10.53 1.34 4.86
N ILE A 72 -11.62 0.62 4.61
CA ILE A 72 -12.78 1.16 3.89
C ILE A 72 -13.52 2.16 4.77
N SER A 73 -13.64 1.94 6.08
CA SER A 73 -14.24 2.94 6.96
C SER A 73 -13.35 4.17 7.03
N GLU A 74 -12.03 4.02 7.10
CA GLU A 74 -11.10 5.15 7.01
C GLU A 74 -11.20 5.80 5.64
N LEU A 75 -10.92 5.12 4.53
CA LEU A 75 -11.00 5.67 3.17
C LEU A 75 -12.40 6.18 2.77
N GLY A 76 -13.47 5.65 3.37
CA GLY A 76 -14.86 6.09 3.18
C GLY A 76 -15.22 7.28 4.06
N SER A 77 -14.69 7.32 5.30
CA SER A 77 -14.66 8.54 6.13
C SER A 77 -13.73 9.60 5.55
N TYR A 78 -12.75 9.17 4.75
CA TYR A 78 -11.73 9.96 4.04
C TYR A 78 -11.96 9.91 2.53
N SER A 79 -13.23 9.83 2.09
CA SER A 79 -13.55 9.92 0.66
C SER A 79 -12.94 11.21 0.07
N ILE A 80 -12.76 11.30 -1.25
CA ILE A 80 -12.29 12.55 -1.87
C ILE A 80 -13.16 13.76 -1.46
N GLU A 81 -14.41 13.51 -1.08
CA GLU A 81 -15.37 14.50 -0.54
C GLU A 81 -15.19 14.76 0.97
N ASN A 82 -14.82 13.75 1.78
CA ASN A 82 -14.67 13.83 3.25
C ASN A 82 -13.20 13.80 3.74
N GLY A 83 -12.24 14.02 2.83
CA GLY A 83 -10.86 13.56 2.92
C GLY A 83 -10.14 13.71 4.27
N HIS A 84 -9.07 12.93 4.41
CA HIS A 84 -8.03 13.20 5.41
C HIS A 84 -7.36 14.59 5.18
N TYR A 85 -7.71 15.31 4.10
CA TYR A 85 -7.25 16.67 3.79
C TYR A 85 -8.20 17.50 2.88
N PRO A 86 -9.39 17.96 3.30
CA PRO A 86 -9.96 19.17 2.71
C PRO A 86 -9.17 20.39 3.19
N HIS A 87 -8.70 20.40 4.43
CA HIS A 87 -7.86 21.45 4.99
C HIS A 87 -6.47 20.88 5.31
N VAL A 88 -5.41 21.58 4.87
CA VAL A 88 -4.02 21.34 5.34
C VAL A 88 -4.02 21.22 6.87
N ILE A 89 -3.23 20.31 7.47
CA ILE A 89 -3.25 20.01 8.93
C ILE A 89 -3.33 21.29 9.76
N TYR A 90 -2.49 22.27 9.44
CA TYR A 90 -2.36 23.54 10.15
C TYR A 90 -3.60 24.46 10.04
N ASN A 91 -4.52 24.17 9.11
CA ASN A 91 -5.77 24.91 8.95
C ASN A 91 -6.95 24.28 9.72
N GLN A 92 -6.78 23.14 10.38
CA GLN A 92 -7.83 22.54 11.19
C GLN A 92 -8.08 23.35 12.48
N PRO A 93 -9.33 23.36 13.02
CA PRO A 93 -9.70 24.19 14.19
C PRO A 93 -8.85 23.95 15.43
N LEU A 94 -8.45 22.69 15.69
CA LEU A 94 -7.62 22.30 16.82
C LEU A 94 -6.23 22.95 16.77
N TYR A 95 -5.55 22.91 15.62
CA TYR A 95 -4.21 23.47 15.44
C TYR A 95 -4.22 25.01 15.52
N LYS A 96 -5.27 25.66 15.00
CA LYS A 96 -5.49 27.10 15.18
C LYS A 96 -5.70 27.47 16.65
N LYS A 97 -6.49 26.67 17.40
CA LYS A 97 -6.70 26.87 18.83
C LYS A 97 -5.39 26.72 19.63
N LEU A 98 -4.54 25.80 19.21
CA LEU A 98 -3.21 25.54 19.79
C LEU A 98 -2.11 26.48 19.28
N LYS A 99 -2.42 27.40 18.35
CA LYS A 99 -1.45 28.33 17.70
C LYS A 99 -0.26 27.62 17.03
N ILE A 100 -0.45 26.39 16.55
CA ILE A 100 0.59 25.60 15.87
C ILE A 100 0.53 25.90 14.37
N ASN A 101 1.62 26.42 13.82
CA ASN A 101 1.77 26.76 12.40
C ASN A 101 2.81 25.84 11.72
N GLY A 102 2.64 25.60 10.42
CA GLY A 102 3.61 24.91 9.58
C GLY A 102 3.17 24.95 8.11
N GLY A 103 4.05 24.56 7.20
CA GLY A 103 3.79 24.58 5.76
C GLY A 103 4.31 23.31 5.09
N CYS A 104 3.42 22.60 4.38
CA CYS A 104 3.81 21.51 3.49
C CYS A 104 3.38 21.85 2.05
N PRO A 105 4.20 22.61 1.31
CA PRO A 105 3.80 23.25 0.04
C PRO A 105 3.22 22.27 -0.99
N ASN A 106 3.74 21.05 -1.03
CA ASN A 106 3.30 20.00 -1.96
C ASN A 106 1.91 19.45 -1.61
N ALA A 107 1.61 19.28 -0.33
CA ALA A 107 0.29 18.83 0.13
C ALA A 107 -0.78 19.90 -0.14
N GLU A 108 -0.46 21.18 0.08
CA GLU A 108 -1.41 22.27 -0.16
C GLU A 108 -1.72 22.45 -1.66
N LYS A 109 -0.71 22.30 -2.52
CA LYS A 109 -0.85 22.38 -3.97
C LYS A 109 -1.73 21.23 -4.50
N LEU A 110 -1.57 20.02 -3.97
CA LEU A 110 -2.40 18.87 -4.30
C LEU A 110 -3.85 19.05 -3.83
N ALA A 111 -4.05 19.51 -2.59
CA ALA A 111 -5.38 19.79 -2.04
C ALA A 111 -6.13 20.88 -2.83
N LYS A 112 -5.45 21.97 -3.23
CA LYS A 112 -6.04 23.01 -4.12
C LYS A 112 -6.45 22.45 -5.49
N LYS A 113 -5.66 21.53 -6.04
CA LYS A 113 -5.94 20.91 -7.35
C LYS A 113 -7.16 19.98 -7.29
N ILE A 114 -7.34 19.26 -6.19
CA ILE A 114 -8.52 18.41 -5.95
C ILE A 114 -9.76 19.28 -5.76
N ARG A 115 -9.70 20.34 -4.95
CA ARG A 115 -10.81 21.28 -4.71
C ARG A 115 -11.34 21.97 -5.97
N LYS A 116 -10.48 22.31 -6.94
CA LYS A 116 -10.89 22.96 -8.19
C LYS A 116 -11.56 22.01 -9.19
N LYS A 117 -11.47 20.69 -8.97
CA LYS A 117 -12.05 19.67 -9.84
C LYS A 117 -13.43 19.16 -9.37
N LEU A 118 -13.81 19.52 -8.14
CA LEU A 118 -15.16 19.40 -7.61
C LEU A 118 -15.92 20.69 -7.96
#